data_AF-A0A1H9HRA8-F1
#
_entry.id   AF-A0A1H9HRA8-F1
#
_cell.length_a   1.000
_cell.length_b   1.000
_cell.length_c   1.000
_cell.angle_alpha   90.00
_cell.angle_beta   90.00
_cell.angle_gamma   90.00
#
_symmetry.space_group_name_H-M   'P 1'
#
loop_
_entity.id
_entity.type
_entity.pdbx_description
1 polymer ?
#
loop_
_entity_poly.entity_id
_entity_poly.type
_entity_poly.pdbx_seq_one_letter_code
_entity_poly.pdbx_strand_id
1 'polypeptide(L)'
;MLQLTEEQLNKEALVIIAASMQNQLDTANAQLADTNRQLEILTEQIRIMNHRQHVLQDKVDAYFEWVKLKYSQVTHNSTIDKALAYSINQEEYLRKFLTDGRIPMDNNYAEQAIRPFTIARKNFVLMESDNGAKASAMIFCIAETAKANAINTYEYFNLLLSEIPKHQDDKDTKYLDALLPWSKNVQDKCPSRFKKS
;
A
#
# COMPACT_ATOMS: atom_id res chain seq x y z
N MET A 1 4.98 58.06 -9.46
CA MET A 1 4.64 57.10 -8.39
C MET A 1 3.19 57.35 -7.99
N LEU A 2 2.27 56.46 -8.34
CA LEU A 2 0.90 56.51 -7.84
C LEU A 2 0.91 55.95 -6.41
N GLN A 3 0.75 56.81 -5.40
CA GLN A 3 0.49 56.38 -4.04
C GLN A 3 -0.97 55.99 -3.94
N LEU A 4 -1.24 54.72 -3.61
CA LEU A 4 -2.59 54.23 -3.33
C LEU A 4 -3.15 54.95 -2.11
N THR A 5 -4.44 55.29 -2.14
CA THR A 5 -5.13 55.94 -1.02
C THR A 5 -5.31 54.96 0.15
N GLU A 6 -5.36 55.47 1.39
CA GLU A 6 -5.49 54.67 2.63
C GLU A 6 -6.72 53.73 2.60
N GLU A 7 -7.79 54.16 1.92
CA GLU A 7 -9.00 53.38 1.69
C GLU A 7 -8.79 52.20 0.72
N GLN A 8 -7.94 52.36 -0.31
CA GLN A 8 -7.57 51.29 -1.22
C GLN A 8 -6.70 50.25 -0.52
N LEU A 9 -5.76 50.69 0.33
CA LEU A 9 -4.90 49.81 1.12
C LEU A 9 -5.72 48.95 2.11
N ASN A 10 -6.72 49.54 2.77
CA ASN A 10 -7.62 48.80 3.67
C ASN A 10 -8.51 47.78 2.94
N LYS A 11 -8.99 48.10 1.72
CA LYS A 11 -9.77 47.15 0.90
C LYS A 11 -8.91 45.97 0.46
N GLU A 12 -7.66 46.20 0.02
CA GLU A 12 -6.74 45.12 -0.34
C GLU A 12 -6.38 44.24 0.87
N ALA A 13 -6.13 44.84 2.04
CA ALA A 13 -5.85 44.09 3.27
C ALA A 13 -7.03 43.17 3.66
N LEU A 14 -8.28 43.65 3.56
CA LEU A 14 -9.48 42.85 3.82
C LEU A 14 -9.63 41.68 2.85
N VAL A 15 -9.32 41.88 1.56
CA VAL A 15 -9.36 40.81 0.55
C VAL A 15 -8.32 39.73 0.84
N ILE A 16 -7.10 40.12 1.22
CA ILE A 16 -6.02 39.18 1.58
C ILE A 16 -6.40 38.38 2.84
N ILE A 17 -6.94 39.04 3.87
CA ILE A 17 -7.38 38.36 5.10
C ILE A 17 -8.52 37.38 4.78
N ALA A 18 -9.52 37.80 4.01
CA ALA A 18 -10.62 36.93 3.61
C ALA A 18 -10.15 35.71 2.80
N ALA A 19 -9.22 35.90 1.85
CA ALA A 19 -8.62 34.82 1.08
C ALA A 19 -7.79 33.87 1.96
N SER A 20 -7.05 34.40 2.94
CA SER A 20 -6.30 33.59 3.90
C SER A 20 -7.23 32.77 4.80
N MET A 21 -8.31 33.37 5.30
CA MET A 21 -9.33 32.68 6.09
C MET A 21 -10.04 31.59 5.28
N GLN A 22 -10.35 31.87 4.00
CA GLN A 22 -10.95 30.87 3.11
C GLN A 22 -10.02 29.68 2.88
N ASN A 23 -8.73 29.95 2.64
CA ASN A 23 -7.73 28.88 2.49
C ASN A 23 -7.58 28.06 3.79
N GLN A 24 -7.57 28.72 4.95
CA GLN A 24 -7.59 28.03 6.24
C GLN A 24 -8.84 27.14 6.40
N LEU A 25 -10.02 27.64 6.03
CA LEU A 25 -11.26 26.87 6.04
C LEU A 25 -11.20 25.67 5.10
N ASP A 26 -10.68 25.84 3.89
CA ASP A 26 -10.54 24.77 2.90
C ASP A 26 -9.57 23.67 3.38
N THR A 27 -8.44 24.07 3.98
CA THR A 27 -7.48 23.11 4.58
C THR A 27 -8.09 22.35 5.76
N ALA A 28 -8.86 23.01 6.63
CA ALA A 28 -9.55 22.37 7.74
C ALA A 28 -10.62 21.38 7.26
N ASN A 29 -11.38 21.74 6.23
CA ASN A 29 -12.37 20.85 5.62
C ASN A 29 -11.72 19.62 4.98
N ALA A 30 -10.57 19.78 4.32
CA ALA A 30 -9.82 18.66 3.75
C ALA A 30 -9.31 17.71 4.85
N GLN A 31 -8.79 18.24 5.97
CA GLN A 31 -8.38 17.45 7.12
C GLN A 31 -9.56 16.70 7.77
N LEU A 32 -10.70 17.36 7.92
CA LEU A 32 -11.92 16.74 8.45
C LEU A 32 -12.40 15.59 7.56
N ALA A 33 -12.39 15.79 6.23
CA ALA A 33 -12.76 14.74 5.28
C ALA A 33 -11.82 13.52 5.34
N ASP A 34 -10.51 13.75 5.45
CA ASP A 34 -9.53 12.66 5.61
C ASP A 34 -9.75 11.93 6.94
N THR A 35 -9.98 12.65 8.04
CA THR A 35 -10.24 12.07 9.36
C THR A 35 -11.51 11.21 9.34
N ASN A 36 -12.59 11.69 8.74
CA ASN A 36 -13.84 10.93 8.63
C ASN A 36 -13.65 9.64 7.83
N ARG A 37 -12.90 9.70 6.72
CA ARG A 37 -12.55 8.51 5.94
C ARG A 37 -11.75 7.51 6.76
N GLN A 38 -10.78 7.96 7.56
CA GLN A 38 -10.01 7.09 8.44
C GLN A 38 -10.90 6.42 9.51
N LEU A 39 -11.87 7.16 10.07
CA LEU A 39 -12.82 6.63 11.04
C LEU A 39 -13.74 5.56 10.44
N GLU A 40 -14.22 5.76 9.21
CA GLU A 40 -15.03 4.75 8.50
C GLU A 40 -14.25 3.46 8.29
N ILE A 41 -12.99 3.57 7.83
CA ILE A 41 -12.10 2.41 7.63
C ILE A 41 -11.87 1.68 8.95
N LEU A 42 -11.61 2.41 10.04
CA LEU A 42 -11.37 1.82 11.35
C LEU A 42 -12.63 1.12 11.90
N THR A 43 -13.79 1.73 11.71
CA THR A 43 -15.07 1.16 12.13
C THR A 43 -15.34 -0.16 11.42
N GLU A 44 -15.09 -0.21 10.10
CA GLU A 44 -15.20 -1.43 9.32
C GLU A 44 -14.21 -2.51 9.77
N GLN A 45 -12.95 -2.13 10.05
CA GLN A 45 -11.95 -3.05 10.59
C GLN A 45 -12.37 -3.66 11.93
N ILE A 46 -12.90 -2.84 12.85
CA ILE A 46 -13.40 -3.30 14.14
C ILE A 46 -14.61 -4.23 13.95
N ARG A 47 -15.52 -3.89 13.04
CA ARG A 47 -16.68 -4.74 12.72
C ARG A 47 -16.24 -6.11 12.22
N ILE A 48 -15.32 -6.14 11.26
CA ILE A 48 -14.75 -7.37 10.71
C ILE A 48 -14.04 -8.17 11.82
N MET A 49 -13.22 -7.51 12.63
CA MET A 49 -12.47 -8.15 13.72
C MET A 49 -13.41 -8.81 14.74
N ASN A 50 -14.44 -8.10 15.21
CA ASN A 50 -15.42 -8.63 16.14
C ASN A 50 -16.15 -9.84 15.55
N HIS A 51 -16.57 -9.77 14.28
CA HIS A 51 -17.20 -10.92 13.62
C HIS A 51 -16.25 -12.12 13.51
N ARG A 52 -14.98 -11.89 13.13
CA ARG A 52 -13.97 -12.96 13.03
C ARG A 52 -13.70 -13.59 14.39
N GLN A 53 -13.54 -12.79 15.44
CA GLN A 53 -13.25 -13.29 16.78
C GLN A 53 -14.40 -14.15 17.33
N HIS A 54 -15.65 -13.76 17.13
CA HIS A 54 -16.79 -14.53 17.66
C HIS A 54 -17.18 -15.76 16.83
N VAL A 55 -16.98 -15.73 15.50
CA VAL A 55 -17.50 -16.79 14.61
C VAL A 55 -16.40 -17.71 14.10
N LEU A 56 -15.21 -17.18 13.85
CA LEU A 56 -14.11 -17.94 13.22
C LEU A 56 -13.12 -18.47 14.23
N GLN A 57 -12.98 -17.87 15.42
CA GLN A 57 -12.03 -18.33 16.42
C GLN A 57 -12.24 -19.81 16.76
N ASP A 58 -13.48 -20.21 17.09
CA ASP A 58 -13.82 -21.60 17.40
C ASP A 58 -13.49 -22.56 16.25
N LYS A 59 -13.66 -22.11 15.00
CA LYS A 59 -13.36 -22.91 13.82
C LYS A 59 -11.86 -23.07 13.61
N VAL A 60 -11.10 -22.00 13.85
CA VAL A 60 -9.64 -22.01 13.75
C VAL A 60 -9.04 -22.88 14.86
N ASP A 61 -9.58 -22.79 16.08
CA ASP A 61 -9.21 -23.65 17.20
C ASP A 61 -9.47 -25.12 16.89
N ALA A 62 -10.69 -25.45 16.44
CA ALA A 62 -11.05 -26.81 16.04
C ALA A 62 -10.16 -27.34 14.90
N TYR A 63 -9.77 -26.49 13.94
CA TYR A 63 -8.86 -26.85 12.87
C TYR A 63 -7.47 -27.21 13.42
N PHE A 64 -6.87 -26.37 14.26
CA PHE A 64 -5.53 -26.63 14.78
C PHE A 64 -5.48 -27.81 15.76
N GLU A 65 -6.53 -28.03 16.55
CA GLU A 65 -6.68 -29.25 17.34
C GLU A 65 -6.73 -30.49 16.45
N TRP A 66 -7.52 -30.44 15.37
CA TRP A 66 -7.60 -31.52 14.40
C TRP A 66 -6.26 -31.78 13.70
N VAL A 67 -5.54 -30.72 13.30
CA VAL A 67 -4.21 -30.84 12.66
C VAL A 67 -3.21 -31.51 13.61
N LYS A 68 -3.17 -31.09 14.88
CA LYS A 68 -2.27 -31.68 15.90
C LYS A 68 -2.61 -33.15 16.17
N LEU A 69 -3.89 -33.49 16.23
CA LEU A 69 -4.34 -34.87 16.39
C LEU A 69 -3.98 -35.73 15.16
N LYS A 70 -4.12 -35.20 13.95
CA LYS A 70 -3.78 -35.94 12.73
C LYS A 70 -2.28 -36.08 12.55
N TYR A 71 -1.50 -35.09 12.94
CA TYR A 71 -0.05 -35.13 12.84
C TYR A 71 0.54 -36.35 13.59
N SER A 72 0.02 -36.68 14.77
CA SER A 72 0.47 -37.86 15.54
C SER A 72 0.05 -39.22 14.94
N GLN A 73 -0.90 -39.23 14.00
CA GLN A 73 -1.43 -40.43 13.36
C GLN A 73 -0.81 -40.70 11.98
N VAL A 74 -0.03 -39.77 11.44
CA VAL A 74 0.49 -39.83 10.07
C VAL A 74 1.89 -40.45 10.06
N THR A 75 2.17 -41.21 9.00
CA THR A 75 3.51 -41.77 8.76
C THR A 75 4.54 -40.67 8.58
N HIS A 76 5.62 -40.74 9.38
CA HIS A 76 6.73 -39.81 9.31
C HIS A 76 7.32 -39.67 7.90
N ASN A 77 7.71 -38.45 7.54
CA ASN A 77 8.34 -38.07 6.27
C ASN A 77 7.45 -38.21 5.02
N SER A 78 6.15 -38.47 5.20
CA SER A 78 5.17 -38.39 4.11
C SER A 78 4.93 -36.93 3.66
N THR A 79 4.34 -36.73 2.48
CA THR A 79 3.94 -35.40 2.01
C THR A 79 2.90 -34.76 2.94
N ILE A 80 2.02 -35.57 3.53
CA ILE A 80 1.01 -35.14 4.50
C ILE A 80 1.66 -34.72 5.82
N ASP A 81 2.63 -35.49 6.32
CA ASP A 81 3.42 -35.15 7.51
C ASP A 81 4.06 -33.76 7.37
N LYS A 82 4.71 -33.49 6.24
CA LYS A 82 5.31 -32.19 5.94
C LYS A 82 4.29 -31.05 5.89
N ALA A 83 3.13 -31.29 5.27
CA ALA A 83 2.08 -30.28 5.17
C ALA A 83 1.45 -29.95 6.54
N LEU A 84 1.19 -30.97 7.37
CA LEU A 84 0.66 -30.79 8.72
C LEU A 84 1.68 -30.11 9.62
N ALA A 85 2.95 -30.56 9.59
CA ALA A 85 4.05 -29.90 10.32
C ALA A 85 4.18 -28.43 9.94
N TYR A 86 4.10 -28.11 8.63
CA TYR A 86 4.10 -26.73 8.17
C TYR A 86 2.94 -25.92 8.75
N SER A 87 1.71 -26.44 8.69
CA SER A 87 0.54 -25.77 9.25
C SER A 87 0.69 -25.47 10.75
N ILE A 88 1.15 -26.45 11.54
CA ILE A 88 1.40 -26.30 12.98
C ILE A 88 2.45 -25.21 13.24
N ASN A 89 3.57 -25.25 12.51
CA ASN A 89 4.65 -24.27 12.67
C ASN A 89 4.23 -22.84 12.30
N GLN A 90 3.19 -22.68 11.48
CA GLN A 90 2.66 -21.39 11.07
C GLN A 90 1.42 -20.96 11.86
N GLU A 91 0.99 -21.71 12.88
CA GLU A 91 -0.24 -21.45 13.64
C GLU A 91 -0.30 -20.01 14.19
N GLU A 92 0.80 -19.51 14.75
CA GLU A 92 0.87 -18.14 15.27
C GLU A 92 0.54 -17.10 14.18
N TYR A 93 1.10 -17.26 12.98
CA TYR A 93 0.89 -16.34 11.87
C TYR A 93 -0.50 -16.48 11.25
N LEU A 94 -0.96 -17.72 11.09
CA LEU A 94 -2.28 -18.02 10.53
C LEU A 94 -3.43 -17.58 11.45
N ARG A 95 -3.17 -17.30 12.73
CA ARG A 95 -4.16 -16.74 13.66
C ARG A 95 -4.22 -15.20 13.63
N LYS A 96 -3.23 -14.51 13.07
CA LYS A 96 -3.14 -13.03 13.12
C LYS A 96 -4.33 -12.32 12.46
N PHE A 97 -4.98 -12.92 11.47
CA PHE A 97 -6.16 -12.30 10.83
C PHE A 97 -7.38 -12.20 11.77
N LEU A 98 -7.39 -12.95 12.88
CA LEU A 98 -8.43 -12.87 13.91
C LEU A 98 -8.26 -11.62 14.78
N THR A 99 -7.02 -11.21 15.02
CA THR A 99 -6.68 -10.07 15.89
C THR A 99 -6.43 -8.77 15.12
N ASP A 100 -6.02 -8.86 13.85
CA ASP A 100 -5.80 -7.71 12.98
C ASP A 100 -6.77 -7.73 11.78
N GLY A 101 -7.72 -6.79 11.79
CA GLY A 101 -8.70 -6.60 10.72
C GLY A 101 -8.11 -6.15 9.38
N ARG A 102 -6.85 -5.69 9.35
CA ARG A 102 -6.14 -5.29 8.12
C ARG A 102 -5.64 -6.49 7.33
N ILE A 103 -5.45 -7.63 7.99
CA ILE A 103 -4.95 -8.84 7.35
C ILE A 103 -6.16 -9.58 6.74
N PRO A 104 -6.21 -9.79 5.42
CA PRO A 104 -7.25 -10.61 4.81
C PRO A 104 -7.10 -12.07 5.26
N MET A 105 -8.21 -12.82 5.26
CA MET A 105 -8.20 -14.24 5.59
C MET A 105 -7.55 -15.08 4.47
N ASP A 106 -7.60 -14.58 3.23
CA ASP A 106 -7.03 -15.22 2.06
C ASP A 106 -5.79 -14.48 1.54
N ASN A 107 -5.03 -15.17 0.70
CA ASN A 107 -3.82 -14.64 0.06
C ASN A 107 -4.08 -14.15 -1.37
N ASN A 108 -5.34 -13.95 -1.76
CA ASN A 108 -5.70 -13.68 -3.16
C ASN A 108 -5.01 -12.42 -3.70
N TYR A 109 -4.86 -11.40 -2.86
CA TYR A 109 -4.19 -10.17 -3.25
C TYR A 109 -2.72 -10.40 -3.62
N ALA A 110 -1.96 -11.12 -2.79
CA ALA A 110 -0.55 -11.39 -3.07
C ALA A 110 -0.37 -12.32 -4.27
N GLU A 111 -1.25 -13.32 -4.42
CA GLU A 111 -1.26 -14.22 -5.58
C GLU A 111 -1.54 -13.46 -6.88
N GLN A 112 -2.50 -12.53 -6.87
CA GLN A 112 -2.78 -11.67 -8.00
C GLN A 112 -1.60 -10.73 -8.31
N ALA A 113 -0.94 -10.18 -7.28
CA ALA A 113 0.21 -9.30 -7.46
C ALA A 113 1.43 -10.02 -8.07
N ILE A 114 1.69 -11.29 -7.71
CA ILE A 114 2.83 -12.05 -8.25
C ILE A 114 2.51 -12.68 -9.62
N ARG A 115 1.24 -12.85 -9.98
CA ARG A 115 0.81 -13.51 -11.22
C ARG A 115 1.37 -12.90 -12.50
N PRO A 116 1.41 -11.57 -12.70
CA PRO A 116 2.05 -10.96 -13.87
C PRO A 116 3.52 -11.38 -14.01
N PHE A 117 4.26 -11.44 -12.90
CA PHE A 117 5.66 -11.87 -12.89
C PHE A 117 5.80 -13.34 -13.27
N THR A 118 4.99 -14.24 -12.70
CA THR A 118 5.06 -15.67 -13.01
C THR A 118 4.69 -16.00 -14.46
N ILE A 119 3.75 -15.25 -15.05
CA ILE A 119 3.42 -15.34 -16.47
C ILE A 119 4.57 -14.79 -17.33
N ALA A 120 5.09 -13.60 -17.00
CA ALA A 120 6.15 -12.96 -17.77
C ALA A 120 7.45 -13.77 -17.76
N ARG A 121 7.74 -14.53 -16.68
CA ARG A 121 8.88 -15.45 -16.60
C ARG A 121 8.97 -16.41 -17.78
N LYS A 122 7.83 -16.87 -18.32
CA LYS A 122 7.82 -17.75 -19.51
C LYS A 122 8.29 -17.03 -20.79
N ASN A 123 8.22 -15.71 -20.82
CA ASN A 123 8.61 -14.87 -21.94
C ASN A 123 10.02 -14.27 -21.78
N PHE A 124 10.66 -14.43 -20.61
CA PHE A 124 12.01 -13.95 -20.35
C PHE A 124 13.05 -14.95 -20.88
N VAL A 125 13.10 -15.10 -22.21
CA VAL A 125 13.99 -16.04 -22.90
C VAL A 125 15.48 -15.66 -22.75
N LEU A 126 15.79 -14.42 -22.34
CA LEU A 126 17.15 -13.87 -22.28
C LEU A 126 17.63 -13.50 -20.86
N MET A 127 16.84 -13.77 -19.80
CA MET A 127 17.26 -13.52 -18.42
C MET A 127 18.04 -14.71 -17.86
N GLU A 128 19.31 -14.83 -18.28
CA GLU A 128 20.19 -15.93 -17.86
C GLU A 128 21.06 -15.59 -16.64
N SER A 129 21.04 -14.34 -16.15
CA SER A 129 21.87 -13.89 -15.03
C SER A 129 21.06 -13.50 -13.80
N ASP A 130 21.62 -13.77 -12.61
CA ASP A 130 21.06 -13.36 -11.32
C ASP A 130 20.81 -11.84 -11.24
N ASN A 131 21.68 -11.05 -11.86
CA ASN A 131 21.54 -9.59 -11.90
C ASN A 131 20.32 -9.16 -12.75
N GLY A 132 20.10 -9.82 -13.89
CA GLY A 132 18.91 -9.58 -14.73
C GLY A 132 17.62 -9.95 -14.01
N ALA A 133 17.62 -11.06 -13.27
CA ALA A 133 16.48 -11.49 -12.46
C ALA A 133 16.17 -10.48 -11.33
N LYS A 134 17.21 -10.02 -10.61
CA LYS A 134 17.06 -9.00 -9.55
C LYS A 134 16.53 -7.68 -10.08
N ALA A 135 17.09 -7.16 -11.17
CA ALA A 135 16.64 -5.91 -11.78
C ALA A 135 15.17 -5.99 -12.21
N SER A 136 14.77 -7.12 -12.78
CA SER A 136 13.39 -7.34 -13.20
C SER A 136 12.44 -7.39 -12.01
N ALA A 137 12.79 -8.13 -10.95
CA ALA A 137 12.02 -8.17 -9.73
C ALA A 137 11.83 -6.76 -9.13
N MET A 138 12.87 -5.93 -9.11
CA MET A 138 12.78 -4.54 -8.64
C MET A 138 11.79 -3.71 -9.47
N ILE A 139 11.83 -3.81 -10.80
CA ILE A 139 10.90 -3.08 -11.68
C ILE A 139 9.45 -3.50 -11.41
N PHE A 140 9.18 -4.81 -11.27
CA PHE A 140 7.84 -5.30 -10.92
C PHE A 140 7.39 -4.82 -9.53
N CYS A 141 8.27 -4.83 -8.54
CA CYS A 141 7.96 -4.30 -7.21
C CYS A 141 7.59 -2.80 -7.27
N ILE A 142 8.32 -1.98 -8.03
CA ILE A 142 8.00 -0.56 -8.22
C ILE A 142 6.64 -0.41 -8.91
N ALA A 143 6.37 -1.20 -9.94
CA ALA A 143 5.11 -1.18 -10.67
C ALA A 143 3.91 -1.54 -9.78
N GLU A 144 4.02 -2.61 -9.00
CA GLU A 144 2.96 -3.03 -8.07
C GLU A 144 2.78 -2.03 -6.92
N THR A 145 3.87 -1.43 -6.43
CA THR A 145 3.78 -0.36 -5.42
C THR A 145 3.05 0.86 -5.97
N ALA A 146 3.31 1.26 -7.21
CA ALA A 146 2.59 2.35 -7.88
C ALA A 146 1.09 2.05 -8.03
N LYS A 147 0.73 0.81 -8.40
CA LYS A 147 -0.68 0.37 -8.46
C LYS A 147 -1.34 0.39 -7.08
N ALA A 148 -0.65 -0.10 -6.05
CA ALA A 148 -1.15 -0.10 -4.67
C ALA A 148 -1.40 1.32 -4.13
N ASN A 149 -0.63 2.31 -4.60
CA ASN A 149 -0.81 3.73 -4.28
C ASN A 149 -1.79 4.45 -5.23
N ALA A 150 -2.44 3.71 -6.13
CA ALA A 150 -3.41 4.23 -7.09
C ALA A 150 -2.86 5.41 -7.93
N ILE A 151 -1.64 5.29 -8.44
CA ILE A 151 -1.05 6.25 -9.39
C ILE A 151 -0.85 5.62 -10.76
N ASN A 152 -0.76 6.45 -11.80
CA ASN A 152 -0.48 5.95 -13.14
C ASN A 152 0.96 5.42 -13.22
N THR A 153 1.11 4.10 -13.33
CA THR A 153 2.40 3.42 -13.38
C THR A 153 3.30 3.91 -14.50
N TYR A 154 2.76 4.21 -15.69
CA TYR A 154 3.56 4.67 -16.84
C TYR A 154 4.16 6.06 -16.58
N GLU A 155 3.33 7.01 -16.13
CA GLU A 155 3.79 8.36 -15.78
C GLU A 155 4.80 8.33 -14.63
N TYR A 156 4.58 7.43 -13.66
CA TYR A 156 5.49 7.26 -12.55
C TYR A 156 6.87 6.75 -13.00
N PHE A 157 6.93 5.75 -13.89
CA PHE A 157 8.21 5.31 -14.46
C PHE A 157 8.89 6.42 -15.27
N ASN A 158 8.15 7.19 -16.06
CA ASN A 158 8.72 8.34 -16.78
C ASN A 158 9.32 9.36 -15.82
N LEU A 159 8.64 9.67 -14.72
CA LEU A 159 9.14 10.56 -13.68
C LEU A 159 10.42 10.00 -13.06
N LEU A 160 10.42 8.74 -12.61
CA LEU A 160 11.59 8.12 -12.00
C LEU A 160 12.80 8.08 -12.95
N LEU A 161 12.59 7.66 -14.20
CA LEU A 161 13.65 7.58 -15.20
C LEU A 161 14.16 8.95 -15.64
N SER A 162 13.40 10.02 -15.43
CA SER A 162 13.82 11.39 -15.73
C SER A 162 14.53 12.07 -14.54
N GLU A 163 14.08 11.82 -13.31
CA GLU A 163 14.61 12.50 -12.12
C GLU A 163 15.81 11.77 -11.51
N ILE A 164 15.82 10.43 -11.44
CA ILE A 164 16.91 9.67 -10.81
C ILE A 164 18.28 9.97 -11.45
N PRO A 165 18.43 10.02 -12.79
CA PRO A 165 19.73 10.31 -13.40
C PRO A 165 20.28 11.70 -13.05
N LYS A 166 19.43 12.67 -12.71
CA LYS A 166 19.87 14.02 -12.33
C LYS A 166 20.59 14.05 -10.98
N HIS A 167 20.35 13.03 -10.15
CA HIS A 167 20.91 12.88 -8.81
C HIS A 167 21.96 11.76 -8.75
N GLN A 168 22.51 11.32 -9.89
CA GLN A 168 23.46 10.21 -9.94
C GLN A 168 24.78 10.52 -9.20
N ASP A 169 25.19 11.79 -9.18
CA ASP A 169 26.40 12.25 -8.49
C ASP A 169 26.14 12.69 -7.03
N ASP A 170 24.87 12.75 -6.63
CA ASP A 170 24.48 13.14 -5.28
C ASP A 170 24.75 12.01 -4.29
N LYS A 171 25.38 12.35 -3.17
CA LYS A 171 25.65 11.39 -2.07
C LYS A 171 24.50 11.26 -1.09
N ASP A 172 23.57 12.21 -1.09
CA ASP A 172 22.39 12.22 -0.20
C ASP A 172 21.20 11.61 -0.94
N THR A 173 20.53 10.64 -0.31
CA THR A 173 19.38 9.93 -0.88
C THR A 173 18.03 10.54 -0.50
N LYS A 174 18.01 11.63 0.28
CA LYS A 174 16.76 12.30 0.69
C LYS A 174 15.86 12.76 -0.45
N TYR A 175 16.41 13.00 -1.65
CA TYR A 175 15.59 13.34 -2.81
C TYR A 175 14.60 12.22 -3.17
N LEU A 176 14.90 10.96 -2.81
CA LEU A 176 14.02 9.82 -3.04
C LEU A 176 12.69 9.97 -2.29
N ASP A 177 12.66 10.61 -1.13
CA ASP A 177 11.43 10.80 -0.35
C ASP A 177 10.37 11.57 -1.15
N ALA A 178 10.80 12.51 -1.99
CA ALA A 178 9.94 13.28 -2.89
C ALA A 178 9.54 12.52 -4.18
N LEU A 179 10.15 11.36 -4.42
CA LEU A 179 9.86 10.45 -5.53
C LEU A 179 9.05 9.22 -5.09
N LEU A 180 8.81 9.03 -3.79
CA LEU A 180 7.99 7.93 -3.30
C LEU A 180 6.54 8.06 -3.79
N PRO A 181 5.84 6.93 -4.01
CA PRO A 181 4.54 6.94 -4.67
C PRO A 181 3.43 7.57 -3.81
N TRP A 182 3.61 7.65 -2.49
CA TRP A 182 2.70 8.35 -1.56
C TRP A 182 3.04 9.84 -1.37
N SER A 183 4.12 10.34 -1.97
CA SER A 183 4.48 11.75 -1.85
C SER A 183 3.48 12.63 -2.61
N LYS A 184 3.19 13.83 -2.08
CA LYS A 184 2.26 14.77 -2.70
C LYS A 184 2.67 15.14 -4.13
N ASN A 185 3.96 15.35 -4.36
CA ASN A 185 4.53 15.66 -5.68
C ASN A 185 4.21 14.59 -6.72
N VAL A 186 4.36 13.31 -6.36
CA VAL A 186 4.04 12.19 -7.27
C VAL A 186 2.54 12.03 -7.46
N GLN A 187 1.74 12.19 -6.41
CA GLN A 187 0.28 12.10 -6.49
C GLN A 187 -0.31 13.18 -7.41
N ASP A 188 0.25 14.39 -7.37
CA ASP A 188 -0.17 15.51 -8.23
C ASP A 188 0.28 15.33 -9.69
N LYS A 189 1.51 14.85 -9.91
CA LYS A 189 2.09 14.67 -11.26
C LYS A 189 1.61 13.43 -11.98
N CYS A 190 1.29 12.36 -11.25
CA CYS A 190 0.94 11.06 -11.81
C CYS A 190 -0.47 10.63 -11.38
N PRO A 191 -1.52 11.41 -11.69
CA PRO A 191 -2.87 11.10 -11.25
C PRO A 191 -3.33 9.74 -11.79
N SER A 192 -4.06 9.00 -10.96
CA SER A 192 -4.65 7.72 -11.37
C SER A 192 -5.49 7.90 -12.63
N ARG A 193 -5.32 6.99 -13.59
CA ARG A 193 -6.26 6.87 -14.72
C ARG A 193 -7.61 6.26 -14.32
N PHE A 194 -7.68 5.60 -13.15
CA PHE A 194 -8.87 4.92 -12.67
C PHE A 194 -9.45 5.67 -11.47
N LYS A 195 -10.78 5.88 -11.44
CA LYS A 195 -11.47 6.44 -10.27
C LYS A 195 -11.19 5.54 -9.05
N LYS A 196 -10.85 6.15 -7.91
CA LYS A 196 -10.81 5.44 -6.62
C LYS A 196 -12.22 4.85 -6.41
N SER A 197 -12.32 3.51 -6.47
CA SER A 197 -13.53 2.80 -6.07
C SER A 197 -13.69 2.82 -4.56
#